data_AF-A0A0B0NSM8-F1
#
_entry.id   AF-A0A0B0NSM8-F1
#
_cell.length_a   1.000
_cell.length_b   1.000
_cell.length_c   1.000
_cell.angle_alpha   90.00
_cell.angle_beta   90.00
_cell.angle_gamma   90.00
#
_symmetry.space_group_name_H-M   'P 1'
#
loop_
_entity.id
_entity.type
_entity.pdbx_description
1 polymer ?
#
loop_
_entity_poly.entity_id
_entity_poly.type
_entity_poly.pdbx_seq_one_letter_code
_entity_poly.pdbx_strand_id
1 'polypeptide(L)' 'MSAGRDPKSRLGWREGANEIKRHPFFKGVNWALVRCMNPPQLDVPGALKEDQLSHLQLQDLQTNIF' A
#
# COMPACT_ATOMS: atom_id res chain seq x y z
N MET A 1 -25.66 -1.14 -6.49
CA MET A 1 -24.77 -2.28 -6.20
C MET A 1 -23.61 -1.80 -5.33
N SER A 2 -23.66 -2.00 -4.00
CA SER A 2 -22.57 -1.62 -3.10
C SER A 2 -21.61 -2.79 -2.89
N ALA A 3 -20.69 -3.01 -3.83
CA ALA A 3 -19.58 -3.92 -3.58
C ALA A 3 -18.74 -3.35 -2.41
N GLY A 4 -18.71 -4.07 -1.28
CA GLY A 4 -17.77 -3.82 -0.19
C GLY A 4 -18.24 -3.00 1.02
N ARG A 5 -19.52 -2.62 1.12
CA ARG A 5 -20.00 -1.89 2.32
C ARG A 5 -20.19 -2.76 3.55
N ASP A 6 -20.47 -4.06 3.39
CA ASP A 6 -20.60 -4.96 4.54
C ASP A 6 -19.20 -5.38 5.03
N PRO A 7 -18.82 -5.04 6.29
CA PRO A 7 -17.55 -5.46 6.88
C PRO A 7 -17.29 -6.96 6.78
N LYS A 8 -18.34 -7.79 6.81
CA LYS A 8 -18.22 -9.26 6.77
C LYS A 8 -17.96 -9.82 5.37
N SER A 9 -18.28 -9.04 4.33
CA SER A 9 -18.05 -9.40 2.92
C SER A 9 -16.65 -9.05 2.42
N ARG A 10 -15.86 -8.32 3.22
CA ARG A 10 -14.53 -7.86 2.86
C ARG A 10 -13.49 -8.98 3.04
N LEU A 11 -12.58 -9.12 2.07
CA LEU A 11 -11.44 -10.01 2.18
C LEU A 11 -10.60 -9.66 3.42
N GLY A 12 -10.25 -10.67 4.22
CA GLY A 12 -9.58 -10.50 5.50
C GLY A 12 -10.52 -10.40 6.70
N TRP A 13 -11.84 -10.58 6.52
CA TRP A 13 -12.78 -10.56 7.65
C TRP A 13 -12.62 -11.76 8.60
N ARG A 14 -12.36 -12.99 8.12
CA ARG A 14 -12.32 -14.18 9.00
C ARG A 14 -10.93 -14.47 9.54
N GLU A 15 -9.91 -14.55 8.67
CA GLU A 15 -8.53 -14.89 9.05
C GLU A 15 -7.55 -13.71 8.93
N GLY A 16 -8.05 -12.49 8.74
CA GLY A 16 -7.22 -11.29 8.67
C GLY A 16 -6.23 -11.32 7.50
N ALA A 17 -4.98 -10.96 7.78
CA ALA A 17 -3.94 -10.88 6.76
C ALA A 17 -3.62 -12.22 6.07
N ASN A 18 -3.95 -13.37 6.69
CA ASN A 18 -3.68 -14.67 6.08
C ASN A 18 -4.54 -14.93 4.84
N GLU A 19 -5.80 -14.47 4.83
CA GLU A 19 -6.67 -14.54 3.65
C GLU A 19 -6.06 -13.75 2.48
N ILE A 20 -5.55 -12.56 2.77
CA ILE A 20 -4.92 -11.70 1.77
C ILE A 20 -3.66 -12.38 1.21
N LYS A 21 -2.78 -12.88 2.07
CA LYS A 21 -1.52 -13.52 1.66
C LYS A 21 -1.70 -14.78 0.81
N ARG A 22 -2.78 -15.54 1.04
CA ARG A 22 -3.11 -16.78 0.32
C ARG A 22 -3.92 -16.54 -0.96
N HIS A 23 -4.42 -15.32 -1.17
CA HIS A 23 -5.28 -15.03 -2.32
C HIS A 23 -4.50 -15.19 -3.64
N PRO A 24 -5.08 -15.80 -4.70
CA PRO A 24 -4.38 -16.07 -5.96
C PRO A 24 -3.75 -14.84 -6.63
N PHE A 25 -4.34 -13.66 -6.42
CA PHE A 25 -3.79 -12.38 -6.89
C PHE A 25 -2.36 -12.13 -6.39
N PHE A 26 -2.05 -12.50 -5.13
CA PHE A 26 -0.73 -12.30 -4.53
C PHE A 26 0.17 -13.54 -4.65
N LYS A 27 -0.14 -14.47 -5.56
CA LYS A 27 0.70 -15.64 -5.81
C LYS A 27 2.09 -15.20 -6.26
N GLY A 28 3.12 -15.74 -5.60
CA GLY A 28 4.52 -15.43 -5.89
C GLY A 28 5.10 -14.26 -5.08
N VAL A 29 4.29 -13.56 -4.28
CA VAL A 29 4.79 -12.53 -3.35
C VAL A 29 5.51 -13.20 -2.18
N ASN A 30 6.78 -12.84 -1.96
CA ASN A 30 7.51 -13.22 -0.75
C ASN A 30 7.23 -12.23 0.39
N TRP A 31 6.21 -12.51 1.19
CA TRP A 31 5.78 -11.64 2.30
C TRP A 31 6.82 -11.46 3.41
N ALA A 32 7.77 -12.39 3.58
CA ALA A 32 8.83 -12.27 4.59
C ALA A 32 9.87 -11.23 4.20
N LEU A 33 10.13 -11.08 2.90
CA LEU A 33 11.16 -10.20 2.35
C LEU A 33 10.62 -9.02 1.55
N VAL A 34 9.30 -8.79 1.54
CA VAL A 34 8.64 -7.79 0.67
C VAL A 34 9.26 -6.39 0.76
N ARG A 35 9.83 -6.00 1.92
CA ARG A 35 10.50 -4.71 2.14
C ARG A 35 11.96 -4.67 1.66
N CYS A 36 12.57 -5.83 1.44
CA CYS A 36 13.95 -5.99 0.99
C CYS A 36 14.02 -6.42 -0.49
N MET A 37 12.88 -6.52 -1.16
CA MET A 37 12.81 -6.77 -2.60
C MET A 37 12.92 -5.45 -3.35
N ASN A 38 13.46 -5.49 -4.57
CA ASN A 38 13.48 -4.31 -5.43
C ASN A 38 12.04 -3.88 -5.71
N PRO A 39 11.69 -2.60 -5.48
CA PRO A 39 10.37 -2.10 -5.79
C PRO A 39 10.10 -2.25 -7.30
N PRO A 40 8.86 -2.56 -7.71
CA PRO A 40 8.51 -2.60 -9.11
C PRO A 40 8.69 -1.21 -9.73
N GLN A 41 9.10 -1.17 -11.00
CA GLN A 41 9.19 0.08 -11.75
C GLN A 41 7.79 0.67 -11.91
N LEU A 42 7.68 1.98 -11.69
CA LEU A 42 6.42 2.68 -11.83
C LEU A 42 6.29 3.15 -13.28
N ASP A 43 5.24 2.69 -13.97
CA ASP A 43 4.94 3.07 -15.35
C ASP A 43 4.29 4.47 -15.47
N VAL A 44 4.12 5.18 -14.34
CA VAL A 44 3.50 6.50 -14.30
C VAL A 44 4.54 7.61 -14.23
N PRO A 45 4.50 8.60 -15.16
CA PRO A 45 5.32 9.79 -15.08
C PRO A 45 4.83 10.65 -13.92
N GLY A 46 5.48 10.53 -12.77
CA GLY A 46 5.06 11.20 -11.53
C GLY A 46 5.36 10.43 -10.25
N ALA A 47 5.89 9.21 -10.35
CA ALA A 47 6.55 8.54 -9.25
C ALA A 47 7.54 9.50 -8.56
N LEU A 48 7.20 9.97 -7.37
CA LEU A 48 8.06 10.84 -6.59
C LEU A 48 9.38 10.12 -6.39
N LYS A 49 10.44 10.63 -7.02
CA LYS A 49 11.81 10.22 -6.73
C LYS A 49 12.03 10.41 -5.22
N GLU A 50 12.85 9.58 -4.59
CA GLU A 50 13.17 9.72 -3.15
C GLU A 50 13.63 11.14 -2.80
N ASP A 51 14.26 11.82 -3.76
CA ASP A 51 14.62 13.23 -3.72
C ASP A 51 13.41 14.18 -3.53
N GLN A 52 12.24 13.86 -4.10
CA GLN A 52 11.00 14.62 -3.98
C GLN A 52 10.20 14.29 -2.72
N LEU A 53 10.42 13.12 -2.10
CA LEU A 53 9.85 12.80 -0.77
C LEU A 53 10.41 13.73 0.31
N SER A 54 11.67 14.17 0.17
CA SER A 54 12.29 15.13 1.09
C SER A 54 11.63 16.51 1.07
N HIS A 55 11.13 16.95 -0.10
CA HIS A 55 10.46 18.24 -0.25
C HIS A 55 9.02 18.23 0.29
N LEU A 56 8.31 17.11 0.14
CA LEU A 56 6.94 16.97 0.62
C LEU A 56 6.86 16.90 2.16
N GLN A 57 7.87 16.30 2.81
CA GLN A 57 7.96 16.23 4.28
C GLN A 57 8.05 17.59 4.98
N LEU A 58 8.41 18.67 4.27
CA LEU A 58 8.46 20.02 4.84
C LEU A 58 7.12 20.77 4.76
N GLN A 59 6.20 20.36 3.89
CA GLN A 59 4.91 21.04 3.71
C GLN A 59 3.90 20.67 4.81
N ASP A 60 3.90 19.41 5.25
CA ASP A 60 3.00 18.95 6.32
C ASP A 60 3.37 19.53 7.70
N LEU A 61 4.63 19.97 7.87
CA LEU A 61 5.13 20.57 9.11
C LEU A 61 4.87 22.09 9.19
N GLN A 62 4.72 22.77 8.04
CA GLN A 62 4.34 24.18 7.98
C GLN A 62 2.83 24.41 8.13
N THR A 63 2.00 23.38 7.93
CA THR A 63 0.53 23.52 7.97
C THR A 63 -0.05 23.34 9.39
N ASN A 64 0.77 22.98 10.39
CA ASN A 64 0.39 22.83 11.80
C ASN A 64 0.79 24.03 12.69
N ILE A 65 0.79 25.23 12.14
CA ILE A 65 0.83 26.47 12.94
C ILE A 65 -0.45 27.26 12.62
N PHE A 66 -1.59 26.77 13.13
CA PHE A 66 -2.78 27.54 13.52
C PHE A 66 -3.64 26.68 14.45
#